data_AF-A0A8J6U2Q5-F1
#
_entry.id   AF-A0A8J6U2Q5-F1
#
_cell.length_a   1.000
_cell.length_b   1.000
_cell.length_c   1.000
_cell.angle_alpha   90.00
_cell.angle_beta   90.00
_cell.angle_gamma   90.00
#
_symmetry.space_group_name_H-M   'P 1'
#
loop_
_entity.id
_entity.type
_entity.pdbx_description
1 polymer ?
#
loop_
_entity_poly.entity_id
_entity_poly.type
_entity_poly.pdbx_seq_one_letter_code
_entity_poly.pdbx_strand_id
1 'polypeptide(L)' 'MKINSVGALVAVAVITLALASCKKEECHECHYEYNGQEVELGERCGDDLKNLEASGYAVDGTVYEVHCHEH' A
#
# COMPACT_ATOMS: atom_id res chain seq x y z
N MET A 1 50.67 6.20 -10.76
CA MET A 1 49.61 5.19 -10.90
C MET A 1 48.36 5.91 -11.38
N LYS A 2 47.94 5.66 -12.63
CA LYS A 2 46.72 6.24 -13.22
C LYS A 2 45.52 5.64 -12.49
N ILE A 3 44.64 6.50 -12.00
CA ILE A 3 43.31 6.10 -11.50
C ILE A 3 42.54 5.51 -12.69
N ASN A 4 42.42 4.18 -12.72
CA ASN A 4 41.76 3.44 -13.79
C ASN A 4 40.24 3.64 -13.70
N SER A 5 39.67 4.22 -14.74
CA SER A 5 38.27 4.65 -14.92
C SER A 5 37.23 3.51 -15.02
N VAL A 6 37.51 2.32 -14.47
CA VAL A 6 36.68 1.10 -14.66
C VAL A 6 35.82 0.78 -13.42
N GLY A 7 36.03 1.47 -12.29
CA GLY A 7 35.28 1.21 -11.05
C GLY A 7 33.97 1.99 -10.88
N ALA A 8 33.66 2.95 -11.75
CA ALA A 8 32.59 3.93 -11.51
C ALA A 8 31.23 3.59 -12.15
N LEU A 9 31.13 2.53 -12.96
CA LEU A 9 29.93 2.26 -13.77
C LEU A 9 28.97 1.23 -13.18
N VAL A 10 29.34 0.51 -12.11
CA VAL A 10 28.50 -0.57 -11.55
C VAL A 10 27.58 -0.07 -10.42
N ALA A 11 27.85 1.10 -9.83
CA ALA A 11 27.10 1.61 -8.70
C ALA A 11 25.77 2.31 -9.07
N VAL A 12 25.49 2.53 -10.35
CA VAL A 12 24.36 3.36 -10.82
C VAL A 12 23.13 2.53 -11.24
N ALA A 13 23.21 1.20 -11.21
CA ALA A 13 22.11 0.33 -11.64
C ALA A 13 21.15 -0.11 -10.52
N VAL A 14 21.52 0.05 -9.24
CA VAL A 14 20.76 -0.53 -8.11
C VAL A 14 19.79 0.46 -7.46
N ILE A 15 19.96 1.77 -7.69
CA ILE A 15 19.17 2.82 -7.02
C ILE A 15 17.83 3.06 -7.74
N THR A 16 17.67 2.68 -9.01
CA THR A 16 16.44 2.95 -9.78
C THR A 16 15.32 1.93 -9.54
N LEU A 17 15.60 0.77 -8.92
CA LEU A 17 14.57 -0.23 -8.61
C LEU A 17 13.77 0.07 -7.32
N ALA A 18 14.28 0.94 -6.45
CA ALA A 18 13.58 1.31 -5.21
C ALA A 18 12.42 2.28 -5.43
N LEU A 19 12.37 2.97 -6.57
CA LEU A 19 11.32 3.96 -6.90
C LEU A 19 10.16 3.36 -7.70
N ALA A 20 10.27 2.10 -8.12
CA ALA A 20 9.22 1.41 -8.87
C ALA A 20 8.09 0.87 -7.96
N SER A 21 8.27 0.90 -6.63
CA SER A 21 7.29 0.38 -5.67
C SER A 21 6.20 1.38 -5.26
N CYS A 22 6.27 2.65 -5.71
CA CYS A 22 5.32 3.69 -5.28
C CYS A 22 4.41 4.19 -6.41
N LYS A 23 4.11 3.35 -7.41
CA LYS A 23 3.42 3.83 -8.63
C LYS A 23 2.44 2.87 -9.29
N LYS A 24 1.79 1.97 -8.55
CA LYS A 24 0.71 1.15 -9.17
C LYS A 24 -0.60 1.10 -8.42
N GLU A 25 -0.62 1.36 -7.12
CA GLU A 25 -1.80 1.13 -6.32
C GLU A 25 -1.86 2.29 -5.31
N GLU A 26 -2.84 3.19 -5.43
CA GLU A 26 -3.12 4.18 -4.40
C GLU A 26 -3.46 3.44 -3.10
N CYS A 27 -2.64 3.68 -2.08
CA CYS A 27 -2.74 3.03 -0.79
C CYS A 27 -3.42 3.97 0.19
N HIS A 28 -4.41 3.45 0.88
CA HIS A 28 -5.11 4.22 1.89
C HIS A 28 -5.41 3.34 3.10
N GLU A 29 -5.55 4.00 4.25
CA GLU A 29 -5.92 3.36 5.50
C GLU A 29 -7.42 3.05 5.50
N CYS A 30 -7.75 1.79 5.77
CA CYS A 30 -9.12 1.30 5.82
C CYS A 30 -9.59 1.14 7.25
N HIS A 31 -10.82 1.55 7.54
CA HIS A 31 -11.49 1.27 8.81
C HIS A 31 -12.92 0.78 8.58
N TYR A 32 -13.47 0.09 9.58
CA TYR A 32 -14.90 -0.24 9.63
C TYR A 32 -15.47 0.18 10.98
N GLU A 33 -16.76 0.50 11.02
CA GLU A 33 -17.43 0.83 12.28
C GLU A 33 -17.92 -0.44 13.00
N TYR A 34 -17.50 -0.60 14.25
CA TYR A 34 -17.97 -1.66 15.13
C TYR A 34 -18.48 -1.07 16.44
N ASN A 35 -19.79 -1.21 16.70
CA ASN A 35 -20.45 -0.66 17.90
C ASN A 35 -20.21 0.85 18.11
N GLY A 36 -20.13 1.62 17.02
CA GLY A 36 -19.85 3.07 17.05
C GLY A 36 -18.39 3.43 17.34
N GLN A 37 -17.48 2.46 17.17
CA GLN A 37 -16.04 2.69 17.21
C GLN A 37 -15.44 2.36 15.84
N GLU A 38 -14.57 3.21 15.32
CA GLU A 38 -13.78 2.93 14.12
C GLU A 38 -12.68 1.92 14.48
N VAL A 39 -12.63 0.82 13.74
CA VAL A 39 -11.61 -0.22 13.87
C VAL A 39 -10.74 -0.20 12.63
N GLU A 40 -9.49 0.18 12.82
CA GLU A 40 -8.46 0.25 11.79
C GLU A 40 -8.11 -1.16 11.27
N LEU A 41 -8.31 -1.37 9.97
CA LEU A 41 -7.91 -2.58 9.22
C LEU A 41 -6.50 -2.46 8.63
N GLY A 42 -5.95 -1.25 8.68
CA GLY A 42 -4.65 -0.86 8.15
C GLY A 42 -4.68 -0.51 6.68
N GLU A 43 -3.51 -0.15 6.16
CA GLU A 43 -3.33 0.27 4.77
C GLU A 43 -3.59 -0.86 3.77
N ARG A 44 -4.40 -0.58 2.76
CA ARG A 44 -4.60 -1.42 1.59
C ARG A 44 -4.33 -0.62 0.33
N CYS A 45 -3.89 -1.29 -0.71
CA CYS A 45 -3.47 -0.66 -1.94
C CYS A 45 -4.28 -1.19 -3.13
N GLY A 46 -4.72 -0.27 -3.99
CA GLY A 46 -5.23 -0.55 -5.32
C GLY A 46 -6.38 -1.55 -5.39
N ASP A 47 -6.22 -2.70 -6.06
CA ASP A 47 -7.34 -3.63 -6.25
C ASP A 47 -7.78 -4.30 -4.93
N ASP A 48 -6.86 -4.57 -4.01
CA ASP A 48 -7.17 -5.08 -2.68
C ASP A 48 -8.00 -4.07 -1.88
N LEU A 49 -7.70 -2.77 -2.01
CA LEU A 49 -8.48 -1.70 -1.40
C LEU A 49 -9.91 -1.67 -1.97
N LYS A 50 -10.04 -1.62 -3.31
CA LYS A 50 -11.36 -1.55 -3.97
C LYS A 50 -12.22 -2.77 -3.67
N ASN A 51 -11.61 -3.95 -3.62
CA ASN A 51 -12.30 -5.17 -3.28
C ASN A 51 -12.73 -5.19 -1.82
N LEU A 52 -11.92 -4.64 -0.90
CA LEU A 52 -12.26 -4.56 0.51
C LEU A 52 -13.42 -3.58 0.77
N GLU A 53 -13.41 -2.41 0.14
CA GLU A 53 -14.54 -1.47 0.20
C GLU A 53 -15.82 -2.08 -0.41
N ALA A 54 -15.71 -2.78 -1.55
CA ALA A 54 -16.86 -3.39 -2.22
C ALA A 54 -17.42 -4.62 -1.50
N SER A 55 -16.56 -5.40 -0.83
CA SER A 55 -16.95 -6.64 -0.16
C SER A 55 -17.33 -6.42 1.31
N GLY A 56 -16.83 -5.35 1.93
CA GLY A 56 -16.94 -5.10 3.36
C GLY A 56 -16.05 -6.03 4.20
N TYR A 57 -16.10 -5.86 5.52
CA TYR A 57 -15.32 -6.64 6.48
C TYR A 57 -16.21 -7.54 7.32
N ALA A 58 -15.98 -8.86 7.28
CA ALA A 58 -16.80 -9.83 7.99
C ALA A 58 -16.27 -10.08 9.42
N VAL A 59 -17.03 -9.68 10.44
CA VAL A 59 -16.74 -9.92 11.86
C VAL A 59 -17.92 -10.65 12.49
N ASP A 60 -17.66 -11.79 13.12
CA ASP A 60 -18.68 -12.64 13.76
C ASP A 60 -19.89 -12.97 12.85
N GLY A 61 -19.65 -13.09 11.55
CA GLY A 61 -20.69 -13.39 10.55
C GLY A 61 -21.52 -12.19 10.08
N THR A 62 -21.22 -10.98 10.57
CA THR A 62 -21.79 -9.72 10.09
C THR A 62 -20.80 -9.03 9.16
N VAL A 63 -21.26 -8.57 8.00
CA VAL A 63 -20.44 -7.79 7.06
C VAL A 63 -20.62 -6.31 7.38
N TYR A 64 -19.53 -5.64 7.71
CA TYR A 64 -19.45 -4.21 7.99
C TYR A 64 -19.00 -3.45 6.75
N GLU A 65 -19.53 -2.23 6.58
CA GLU A 65 -19.05 -1.31 5.55
C GLU A 65 -17.63 -0.85 5.90
N VAL A 66 -16.75 -0.88 4.90
CA VAL A 66 -15.36 -0.45 5.03
C VAL A 66 -15.18 0.86 4.29
N HIS A 67 -14.55 1.82 4.95
CA HIS A 67 -14.16 3.09 4.37
C HIS A 67 -12.63 3.11 4.25
N CYS A 68 -12.13 3.16 3.01
CA CYS A 68 -10.70 3.21 2.75
C CYS A 68 -10.26 4.57 2.18
N HIS A 69 -11.10 5.60 2.16
CA HIS A 69 -10.70 6.92 1.68
C HIS A 69 -11.12 8.00 2.69
N GLU A 70 -10.27 9.01 2.88
CA GLU A 70 -10.72 10.26 3.52
C GLU A 70 -11.82 10.86 2.64
N HIS A 71 -13.06 10.88 3.16
CA HIS A 71 -14.22 11.49 2.51
C HIS A 71 -14.15 13.02 2.51
#